data_AF-A0A443SDD8-F1
#
_entry.id   AF-A0A443SDD8-F1
#
_cell.length_a   1.000
_cell.length_b   1.000
_cell.length_c   1.000
_cell.angle_alpha   90.00
_cell.angle_beta   90.00
_cell.angle_gamma   90.00
#
_symmetry.space_group_name_H-M   'P 1'
#
loop_
_entity.id
_entity.type
_entity.pdbx_description
1 polymer ?
#
loop_
_entity_poly.entity_id
_entity_poly.type
_entity_poly.pdbx_seq_one_letter_code
_entity_poly.pdbx_strand_id
1 'polypeptide(L)'
;MDVVVCVIFAVISLVNAILVSGGFASWCSAVTKRFPSCESATVMKIGKDSDIDPSGFFIQIGTVQFGIWTLLVSWVLLLVLAGRKLFIYHERENIIVSMARERQRYLSSGGRGSIGYTPVDYQNYM
;
A
#
# COMPACT_ATOMS: atom_id res chain seq x y z
N MET A 1 -6.99 -2.93 -10.03
CA MET A 1 -5.61 -3.42 -9.98
C MET A 1 -4.77 -2.68 -8.93
N ASP A 2 -4.91 -1.35 -8.82
CA ASP A 2 -4.12 -0.53 -7.89
C ASP A 2 -4.13 -1.01 -6.43
N VAL A 3 -5.30 -1.40 -5.90
CA VAL A 3 -5.41 -1.92 -4.52
C VAL A 3 -4.57 -3.19 -4.33
N VAL A 4 -4.64 -4.12 -5.28
CA VAL A 4 -3.92 -5.41 -5.21
C VAL A 4 -2.41 -5.18 -5.24
N VAL A 5 -1.94 -4.30 -6.12
CA VAL A 5 -0.53 -3.92 -6.19
C VAL A 5 -0.08 -3.26 -4.88
N CYS A 6 -0.86 -2.31 -4.36
CA CYS A 6 -0.53 -1.65 -3.08
C CYS A 6 -0.43 -2.66 -1.92
N VAL A 7 -1.34 -3.64 -1.85
CA VAL A 7 -1.28 -4.70 -0.82
C VAL A 7 -0.01 -5.52 -0.95
N ILE A 8 0.32 -5.99 -2.16
CA ILE A 8 1.51 -6.82 -2.39
C ILE A 8 2.78 -6.06 -2.00
N PHE A 9 2.93 -4.81 -2.46
CA PHE A 9 4.11 -4.00 -2.15
C PHE A 9 4.18 -3.60 -0.67
N ALA A 10 3.04 -3.37 0.00
CA ALA A 10 3.01 -3.14 1.44
C ALA A 10 3.52 -4.37 2.22
N VAL A 11 3.07 -5.58 1.86
CA VAL A 11 3.51 -6.83 2.50
C VAL A 11 5.00 -7.08 2.28
N ILE A 12 5.48 -6.93 1.05
CA ILE A 12 6.91 -7.09 0.74
C ILE A 12 7.75 -6.06 1.51
N SER A 13 7.32 -4.80 1.55
CA SER A 13 8.01 -3.74 2.29
C SER A 13 8.06 -4.03 3.79
N LEU A 14 6.97 -4.56 4.37
CA LEU A 14 6.91 -4.98 5.77
C LEU A 14 7.89 -6.11 6.07
N VAL A 15 7.93 -7.14 5.22
CA VAL A 15 8.87 -8.26 5.36
C VAL A 15 10.32 -7.75 5.29
N ASN A 16 10.62 -6.87 4.33
CA ASN A 16 11.94 -6.26 4.22
C ASN A 16 12.29 -5.40 5.44
N ALA A 17 11.33 -4.66 6.00
CA ALA A 17 11.54 -3.85 7.21
C ALA A 17 11.98 -4.74 8.39
N ILE A 18 11.27 -5.85 8.59
CA ILE A 18 11.56 -6.81 9.65
C ILE A 18 12.92 -7.48 9.43
N LEU A 19 13.22 -7.90 8.19
CA LEU A 19 14.50 -8.53 7.86
C LEU A 19 15.68 -7.59 8.08
N VAL A 20 15.58 -6.33 7.64
CA VAL A 20 16.66 -5.35 7.80
C VAL A 20 16.84 -4.96 9.27
N SER A 21 15.75 -4.68 9.99
CA SER A 21 15.82 -4.34 11.42
C SER A 21 16.33 -5.53 12.26
N GLY A 22 15.85 -6.75 11.98
CA GLY A 22 16.29 -7.97 12.67
C GLY A 22 17.74 -8.35 12.32
N GLY A 23 18.12 -8.26 11.06
CA GLY A 23 19.49 -8.49 10.60
C GLY A 23 20.48 -7.52 11.22
N PHE A 24 20.10 -6.24 11.33
CA PHE A 24 20.91 -5.25 12.02
C PHE A 24 21.06 -5.53 13.52
N ALA A 25 19.99 -5.93 14.21
CA ALA A 25 20.05 -6.30 15.62
C ALA A 25 20.98 -7.51 15.86
N SER A 26 20.89 -8.53 15.00
CA SER A 26 21.76 -9.72 15.06
C SER A 26 23.23 -9.37 14.84
N TRP A 27 23.52 -8.59 13.80
CA TRP A 27 24.86 -8.08 13.53
C TRP A 27 25.41 -7.28 14.72
N CYS A 28 24.57 -6.41 15.28
CA CYS A 28 24.94 -5.59 16.42
C CYS A 28 25.29 -6.43 17.66
N SER A 29 24.52 -7.48 17.95
CA SER A 29 24.81 -8.44 19.03
C SER A 29 26.13 -9.19 18.81
N ALA A 30 26.43 -9.58 17.57
CA ALA A 30 27.68 -10.26 17.23
C ALA A 30 28.90 -9.35 17.38
N VAL A 31 28.79 -8.10 16.93
CA VAL A 31 29.86 -7.10 16.97
C VAL A 31 30.14 -6.62 18.39
N THR A 32 29.09 -6.47 19.21
CA THR A 32 29.23 -6.02 20.61
C THR A 32 29.93 -7.05 21.50
N LYS A 33 30.11 -8.30 21.04
CA LYS A 33 30.98 -9.28 21.73
C LYS A 33 32.47 -8.89 21.69
N ARG A 34 32.88 -8.10 20.71
CA ARG A 34 34.28 -7.68 20.50
C ARG A 34 34.50 -6.20 20.81
N PHE A 35 33.48 -5.37 20.65
CA PHE A 35 33.54 -3.93 20.86
C PHE A 35 32.51 -3.49 21.91
N PRO A 36 32.80 -2.45 22.71
CA PRO A 36 31.88 -1.99 23.75
C PRO A 36 30.57 -1.39 23.20
N SER A 37 30.54 -0.98 21.93
CA SER A 37 29.34 -0.47 21.29
C SER A 37 29.32 -0.77 19.78
N CYS A 38 28.10 -0.83 19.24
CA CYS A 38 27.81 -1.06 17.83
C CYS A 38 28.33 0.08 16.92
N GLU A 39 28.28 1.31 17.44
CA GLU A 39 28.76 2.52 16.78
C GLU A 39 30.29 2.61 16.75
N SER A 40 30.99 2.07 17.77
CA SER A 40 32.46 2.06 17.78
C SER A 40 33.06 1.02 16.83
N ALA A 41 32.31 0.01 16.41
CA ALA A 41 32.75 -0.96 15.41
C ALA A 41 32.84 -0.37 14.00
N THR A 42 32.16 0.76 13.74
CA THR A 42 32.27 1.52 12.49
C THR A 42 33.61 2.24 12.32
N VAL A 43 34.43 2.35 13.38
CA VAL A 43 35.72 3.05 13.34
C VAL A 43 36.90 2.07 13.36
N MET A 44 36.65 0.80 13.66
CA MET A 44 37.68 -0.20 13.97
C MET A 44 37.65 -1.34 12.94
N LYS A 45 38.81 -1.67 12.34
CA LYS A 45 38.94 -2.84 11.45
C LYS A 45 38.51 -4.12 12.17
N ILE A 46 37.54 -4.83 11.62
CA ILE A 46 37.02 -6.09 12.17
C ILE A 46 38.00 -7.21 11.77
N GLY A 47 39.13 -7.29 12.47
CA GLY A 47 40.12 -8.36 12.31
C GLY A 47 41.50 -7.89 11.85
N LYS A 48 42.53 -8.64 12.26
CA LYS A 48 43.95 -8.37 11.96
C LYS A 48 44.35 -8.79 10.53
N ASP A 49 43.52 -9.63 9.88
CA ASP A 49 43.78 -10.23 8.56
C ASP A 49 42.59 -10.16 7.58
N SER A 50 41.50 -9.47 7.93
CA SER A 50 40.31 -9.35 7.07
C SER A 50 40.19 -7.94 6.49
N ASP A 51 40.26 -7.84 5.16
CA ASP A 51 40.07 -6.65 4.32
C ASP A 51 38.59 -6.15 4.32
N ILE A 52 37.93 -6.23 5.47
CA ILE A 52 36.54 -5.82 5.63
C ILE A 52 36.56 -4.57 6.49
N ASP A 53 36.43 -3.42 5.82
CA ASP A 53 36.27 -2.12 6.45
C ASP A 53 34.77 -1.88 6.72
N PRO A 54 34.27 -2.07 7.96
CA PRO A 54 32.86 -1.83 8.31
C PRO A 54 32.55 -0.33 8.47
N SER A 55 33.38 0.56 7.91
CA SER A 55 33.26 2.01 8.12
C SER A 55 31.99 2.56 7.47
N GLY A 56 31.27 3.39 8.21
CA GLY A 56 29.97 3.93 7.81
C GLY A 56 28.78 2.95 7.77
N PHE A 57 28.98 1.63 8.00
CA PHE A 57 27.91 0.63 7.92
C PHE A 57 26.72 0.93 8.86
N PHE A 58 27.01 1.38 10.09
CA PHE A 58 25.97 1.73 11.07
C PHE A 58 25.04 2.85 10.56
N ILE A 59 25.60 3.91 9.99
CA ILE A 59 24.83 5.04 9.47
C ILE A 59 24.05 4.65 8.21
N GLN A 60 24.70 3.93 7.28
CA GLN A 60 24.06 3.48 6.05
C GLN A 60 22.85 2.60 6.34
N ILE A 61 22.98 1.61 7.23
CA ILE A 61 21.86 0.73 7.61
C ILE A 61 20.77 1.50 8.36
N GLY A 62 21.14 2.48 9.20
CA GLY A 62 20.15 3.37 9.83
C GLY A 62 19.31 4.13 8.81
N THR A 63 19.93 4.67 7.75
CA THR A 63 19.22 5.32 6.64
C THR A 63 18.32 4.34 5.89
N VAL A 64 18.79 3.11 5.64
CA VAL A 64 17.99 2.06 4.99
C VAL A 64 16.76 1.70 5.83
N GLN A 65 16.91 1.53 7.15
CA GLN A 65 15.78 1.26 8.05
C GLN A 65 14.74 2.37 7.97
N PHE A 66 15.16 3.63 8.13
CA PHE A 66 14.24 4.77 8.00
C PHE A 66 13.54 4.80 6.64
N GLY A 67 14.27 4.56 5.55
CA GLY A 67 13.74 4.49 4.21
C GLY A 67 12.67 3.42 4.04
N ILE A 68 12.88 2.20 4.56
CA ILE A 68 11.91 1.11 4.42
C ILE A 68 10.67 1.36 5.28
N TRP A 69 10.83 1.86 6.51
CA TRP A 69 9.68 2.18 7.38
C TRP A 69 8.83 3.32 6.81
N THR A 70 9.45 4.36 6.25
CA THR A 70 8.72 5.45 5.58
C THR A 70 8.04 4.99 4.29
N LEU A 71 8.68 4.10 3.53
CA LEU A 71 8.08 3.46 2.36
C LEU A 71 6.87 2.60 2.73
N LEU A 72 6.91 1.88 3.85
CA LEU A 72 5.76 1.14 4.35
C LEU A 72 4.58 2.08 4.64
N VAL A 73 4.83 3.22 5.31
CA VAL A 73 3.81 4.24 5.60
C VAL A 73 3.20 4.80 4.31
N SER A 74 4.01 5.06 3.29
CA SER A 74 3.51 5.57 2.00
C SER A 74 2.62 4.54 1.29
N TRP A 75 2.97 3.25 1.33
CA TRP A 75 2.12 2.18 0.78
C TRP A 75 0.79 2.05 1.53
N VAL A 76 0.78 2.19 2.86
CA VAL A 76 -0.47 2.19 3.65
C VAL A 76 -1.35 3.38 3.29
N LEU A 77 -0.76 4.58 3.12
CA LEU A 77 -1.51 5.76 2.69
C LEU A 77 -2.15 5.56 1.31
N LEU A 78 -1.39 5.02 0.35
CA LEU A 78 -1.90 4.70 -0.99
C LEU A 78 -3.03 3.67 -0.93
N LEU A 79 -2.92 2.65 -0.07
CA LEU A 79 -3.97 1.66 0.16
C LEU A 79 -5.27 2.31 0.64
N VAL A 80 -5.20 3.24 1.60
CA VAL A 80 -6.38 3.95 2.11
C VAL A 80 -7.05 4.76 0.99
N LEU A 81 -6.26 5.50 0.20
CA LEU A 81 -6.78 6.30 -0.92
C LEU A 81 -7.42 5.41 -2.00
N ALA A 82 -6.79 4.29 -2.34
CA ALA A 82 -7.31 3.32 -3.30
C ALA A 82 -8.57 2.61 -2.78
N GLY A 83 -8.59 2.27 -1.49
CA GLY A 83 -9.76 1.67 -0.82
C GLY A 83 -10.97 2.60 -0.81
N ARG A 84 -10.76 3.90 -0.56
CA ARG A 84 -11.84 4.89 -0.68
C ARG A 84 -12.44 4.94 -2.09
N LYS A 85 -11.60 4.91 -3.13
CA LYS A 85 -12.08 4.86 -4.52
C LYS A 85 -12.88 3.59 -4.79
N LEU A 86 -12.42 2.44 -4.30
CA LEU A 86 -13.12 1.16 -4.47
C LEU A 86 -14.50 1.18 -3.80
N PHE A 87 -14.61 1.77 -2.61
CA PHE A 87 -15.89 1.86 -1.90
C PHE A 87 -16.91 2.73 -2.65
N ILE A 88 -16.47 3.92 -3.11
CA ILE A 88 -17.31 4.81 -3.92
C ILE A 88 -17.73 4.12 -5.23
N TYR A 89 -16.81 3.38 -5.86
CA TYR A 89 -17.11 2.63 -7.07
C TYR A 89 -18.18 1.56 -6.82
N HIS A 90 -18.03 0.79 -5.75
CA HIS A 90 -19.00 -0.24 -5.37
C HIS A 90 -20.38 0.36 -5.06
N GLU A 91 -20.43 1.51 -4.38
CA GLU A 91 -21.69 2.23 -4.13
C GLU A 91 -22.36 2.68 -5.44
N ARG A 92 -21.57 3.22 -6.38
CA ARG A 92 -22.05 3.63 -7.71
C ARG A 92 -22.61 2.47 -8.52
N GLU A 93 -21.93 1.33 -8.54
CA GLU A 93 -22.44 0.12 -9.22
C GLU A 93 -23.77 -0.34 -8.61
N ASN A 94 -23.87 -0.33 -7.28
CA ASN A 94 -25.08 -0.75 -6.59
C ASN A 94 -26.29 0.16 -6.92
N ILE A 95 -26.05 1.47 -7.07
CA ILE A 95 -27.07 2.45 -7.47
C ILE A 95 -27.51 2.24 -8.93
N ILE A 96 -26.58 1.98 -9.84
CA ILE A 96 -26.91 1.75 -11.27
C ILE A 96 -27.78 0.49 -11.41
N VAL A 97 -27.44 -0.57 -10.70
CA VAL A 97 -28.20 -1.83 -10.74
C VAL A 97 -29.58 -1.69 -10.12
N SER A 98 -29.73 -0.94 -9.02
CA SER A 98 -31.04 -0.71 -8.40
C SER A 98 -31.95 0.15 -9.28
N MET A 99 -31.43 1.22 -9.87
CA MET A 99 -32.15 2.08 -10.83
C MET A 99 -32.61 1.30 -12.07
N ALA A 100 -31.76 0.42 -12.60
CA ALA A 100 -32.12 -0.44 -13.73
C ALA A 100 -33.25 -1.42 -13.36
N ARG A 101 -33.21 -2.00 -12.15
CA ARG A 101 -34.25 -2.91 -11.64
C ARG A 101 -35.58 -2.20 -11.40
N GLU A 102 -35.56 -0.99 -10.84
CA GLU A 102 -36.77 -0.17 -10.66
C GLU A 102 -37.37 0.25 -11.99
N ARG A 103 -36.56 0.68 -12.96
CA ARG A 103 -37.01 0.99 -14.32
C ARG A 103 -37.77 -0.18 -14.95
N GLN A 104 -37.28 -1.40 -14.79
CA GLN A 104 -37.97 -2.61 -15.26
C GLN A 104 -39.30 -2.85 -14.53
N ARG A 105 -39.37 -2.58 -13.22
CA ARG A 105 -40.63 -2.65 -12.47
C ARG A 105 -41.67 -1.67 -13.02
N TYR A 106 -41.30 -0.40 -13.23
CA TYR A 106 -42.22 0.60 -13.81
C TYR A 106 -42.74 0.19 -15.19
N LEU A 107 -41.87 -0.34 -16.05
CA LEU A 107 -42.27 -0.83 -17.38
C LEU A 107 -43.19 -2.06 -17.30
N SER A 108 -42.90 -3.00 -16.39
CA SER A 108 -43.72 -4.21 -16.21
C SER A 108 -45.10 -3.94 -15.57
N SER A 109 -45.18 -2.98 -14.65
CA SER A 109 -46.42 -2.57 -13.99
C SER A 109 -47.25 -1.63 -14.89
N GLY A 110 -46.60 -0.77 -15.68
CA GLY A 110 -47.25 0.08 -16.68
C GLY A 110 -47.69 -0.67 -17.95
N GLY A 111 -47.09 -1.83 -18.25
CA GLY A 111 -47.45 -2.65 -19.41
C GLY A 111 -48.78 -3.41 -19.33
N ARG A 112 -49.47 -3.38 -18.18
CA ARG A 112 -50.84 -3.95 -18.03
C ARG A 112 -51.97 -2.92 -18.09
N GLY A 113 -51.65 -1.63 -18.20
CA GLY A 113 -52.62 -0.56 -18.40
C GLY A 113 -52.14 0.36 -19.51
N SER A 114 -52.71 0.21 -20.71
CA SER A 114 -52.53 1.14 -21.82
C SER A 114 -52.60 2.60 -21.35
N ILE A 115 -51.54 3.42 -21.56
CA ILE A 115 -51.55 4.87 -21.86
C ILE A 115 -50.11 5.44 -21.85
N GLY A 116 -49.70 6.04 -22.97
CA GLY A 116 -48.81 7.22 -23.01
C GLY A 116 -47.29 7.02 -22.88
N TYR A 117 -46.64 6.46 -23.90
CA TYR A 117 -45.18 6.65 -24.07
C TYR A 117 -44.95 7.98 -24.80
N THR A 118 -44.62 9.06 -24.09
CA THR A 118 -43.98 10.23 -24.72
C THR A 118 -42.46 10.07 -24.61
N PRO A 119 -41.71 10.06 -25.72
CA PRO A 119 -40.26 10.06 -25.67
C PRO A 119 -39.77 11.38 -25.06
N VAL A 120 -38.86 11.29 -24.09
CA VAL A 120 -38.16 12.45 -23.53
C VAL A 120 -37.18 12.95 -24.58
N ASP A 121 -37.38 14.16 -25.08
CA ASP A 121 -36.52 14.83 -26.05
C ASP A 121 -35.28 15.39 -25.35
N TYR A 122 -34.11 14.83 -25.66
CA TYR A 122 -32.81 15.21 -25.08
C TYR A 122 -32.16 16.42 -25.77
N GLN A 123 -32.83 17.03 -26.76
CA GLN A 123 -32.24 18.08 -27.60
C GLN A 123 -32.14 19.47 -26.92
N ASN A 124 -32.58 19.61 -25.66
CA ASN A 124 -32.49 20.86 -24.87
C ASN A 124 -31.41 20.84 -23.77
N TYR A 125 -30.55 19.82 -23.73
CA TYR A 125 -29.44 19.70 -22.77
C TYR A 125 -28.05 19.71 -23.46
N MET A 126 -27.95 20.38 -24.61
CA MET A 126 -26.68 20.79 -25.24
C MET A 126 -26.74 22.24 -25.67
#